data_AF-A0A443ZGN9-F1
#
_entry.id   AF-A0A443ZGN9-F1
#
_cell.length_a   1.000
_cell.length_b   1.000
_cell.length_c   1.000
_cell.angle_alpha   90.00
_cell.angle_beta   90.00
_cell.angle_gamma   90.00
#
_symmetry.space_group_name_H-M   'P 1'
#
loop_
_entity.id
_entity.type
_entity.pdbx_description
1 polymer ?
#
loop_
_entity_poly.entity_id
_entity_poly.type
_entity_poly.pdbx_seq_one_letter_code
_entity_poly.pdbx_strand_id
1 'polypeptide(L)'
;MLCINGCARVPNRQSRPKLPSRHCMRCSSEWQAWLQLGEGRLQAVQQNLACTVQQARVLKEQAGELQERQAALHALRQEENGQRLSHSQLLDLLRRQAMFRRQSQVWTLELEQISLQQRQLQQDQVNQQQQLSALQRRHDKHQRHLQQMSRQRQRQCQRREDDELDEQRFKAGLWNE
;
A
#
# COMPACT_ATOMS: atom_id res chain seq x y z
N MET A 1 77.27 -22.05 -8.75
CA MET A 1 78.12 -20.98 -8.21
C MET A 1 77.24 -19.79 -7.82
N LEU A 2 77.25 -19.44 -6.52
CA LEU A 2 77.24 -18.08 -5.93
C LEU A 2 76.00 -17.19 -6.16
N CYS A 3 75.36 -16.46 -5.23
CA CYS A 3 75.38 -16.21 -3.77
C CYS A 3 73.97 -15.64 -3.45
N ILE A 4 73.22 -15.98 -2.39
CA ILE A 4 73.27 -15.57 -0.97
C ILE A 4 73.28 -14.03 -0.70
N ASN A 5 72.21 -13.61 0.01
CA ASN A 5 71.99 -12.50 0.96
C ASN A 5 71.82 -11.04 0.51
N GLY A 6 70.75 -10.42 1.03
CA GLY A 6 70.53 -8.98 1.09
C GLY A 6 69.28 -8.61 1.91
N CYS A 7 69.47 -8.34 3.21
CA CYS A 7 68.46 -7.95 4.20
C CYS A 7 67.88 -6.54 4.02
N ALA A 8 66.69 -6.34 4.61
CA ALA A 8 66.07 -5.09 5.10
C ALA A 8 65.54 -4.11 4.01
N ARG A 9 64.38 -3.44 4.14
CA ARG A 9 63.86 -2.67 5.28
C ARG A 9 62.36 -2.33 5.05
N VAL A 10 61.62 -2.34 6.16
CA VAL A 10 60.25 -1.85 6.45
C VAL A 10 59.66 -0.79 5.49
N PRO A 11 58.42 -0.96 4.98
CA PRO A 11 57.68 0.13 4.36
C PRO A 11 57.11 1.10 5.41
N ASN A 12 57.53 2.36 5.28
CA ASN A 12 57.09 3.53 6.02
C ASN A 12 55.55 3.70 5.93
N ARG A 13 54.81 3.27 6.97
CA ARG A 13 53.39 3.58 7.13
C ARG A 13 53.27 5.03 7.59
N GLN A 14 53.16 5.94 6.62
CA GLN A 14 52.65 7.28 6.85
C GLN A 14 51.24 7.17 7.44
N SER A 15 51.15 7.46 8.74
CA SER A 15 49.93 7.71 9.49
C SER A 15 49.19 8.89 8.87
N ARG A 16 48.22 8.59 8.00
CA ARG A 16 47.22 9.59 7.61
C ARG A 16 46.40 9.96 8.85
N PRO A 17 46.29 11.25 9.22
CA PRO A 17 45.35 11.65 10.25
C PRO A 17 43.92 11.34 9.78
N LYS A 18 43.22 10.50 10.53
CA LYS A 18 41.78 10.25 10.35
C LYS A 18 41.05 11.56 10.66
N LEU A 19 40.70 12.31 9.62
CA LEU A 19 39.72 13.38 9.73
C LEU A 19 38.40 12.78 10.25
N PRO A 20 37.80 13.32 11.33
CA PRO A 20 36.52 12.83 11.82
C PRO A 20 35.45 13.02 10.75
N SER A 21 34.77 11.92 10.45
CA SER A 21 33.74 11.78 9.43
C SER A 21 32.52 12.65 9.73
N ARG A 22 32.55 13.90 9.24
CA ARG A 22 31.37 14.80 9.17
C ARG A 22 30.22 14.25 8.29
N HIS A 23 30.42 13.10 7.64
CA HIS A 23 29.42 12.44 6.79
C HIS A 23 28.36 11.64 7.56
N CYS A 24 28.49 11.46 8.88
CA CYS A 24 27.56 10.59 9.61
C CYS A 24 26.21 11.26 9.97
N MET A 25 26.10 12.60 10.01
CA MET A 25 24.83 13.26 10.39
C MET A 25 23.82 13.38 9.25
N ARG A 26 24.24 13.50 7.98
CA ARG A 26 23.33 13.72 6.84
C ARG A 26 22.47 12.51 6.47
N CYS A 27 22.96 11.29 6.65
CA CYS A 27 22.21 10.11 6.22
C CYS A 27 20.90 9.89 6.99
N SER A 28 20.76 10.32 8.25
CA SER A 28 19.54 10.01 9.01
C SER A 28 18.33 10.85 8.61
N SER A 29 18.53 12.13 8.28
CA SER A 29 17.44 13.03 7.89
C SER A 29 16.85 12.67 6.52
N GLU A 30 17.69 12.26 5.58
CA GLU A 30 17.26 11.80 4.26
C GLU A 30 16.41 10.53 4.37
N TRP A 31 16.86 9.53 5.14
CA TRP A 31 16.09 8.31 5.37
C TRP A 31 14.75 8.56 6.09
N GLN A 32 14.70 9.51 7.03
CA GLN A 32 13.45 9.91 7.68
C GLN A 32 12.46 10.55 6.68
N ALA A 33 12.95 11.41 5.78
CA ALA A 33 12.12 11.98 4.72
C ALA A 33 11.55 10.89 3.78
N TRP A 34 12.36 9.88 3.43
CA TRP A 34 11.90 8.73 2.64
C TRP A 34 10.83 7.90 3.37
N LEU A 35 10.93 7.73 4.69
CA LEU A 35 9.89 7.05 5.47
C LEU A 35 8.59 7.83 5.46
N GLN A 36 8.63 9.13 5.74
CA GLN A 36 7.44 9.98 5.74
C GLN A 36 6.75 9.99 4.37
N LEU A 37 7.52 10.05 3.29
CA LEU A 37 6.98 9.94 1.93
C LEU A 37 6.36 8.55 1.69
N GLY A 38 6.98 7.48 2.19
CA GLY A 38 6.42 6.13 2.14
C GLY A 38 5.12 5.99 2.92
N GLU A 39 5.03 6.58 4.12
CA GLU A 39 3.82 6.62 4.96
C GLU A 39 2.68 7.35 4.27
N GLY A 40 2.95 8.53 3.70
CA GLY A 40 1.94 9.28 2.95
C GLY A 40 1.39 8.51 1.76
N ARG A 41 2.26 7.78 1.03
CA ARG A 41 1.81 6.90 -0.07
C ARG A 41 0.97 5.73 0.42
N LEU A 42 1.35 5.11 1.54
CA LEU A 42 0.57 4.04 2.16
C LEU A 42 -0.81 4.51 2.59
N GLN A 43 -0.89 5.65 3.26
CA GLN A 43 -2.16 6.26 3.68
C GLN A 43 -3.05 6.58 2.47
N ALA A 44 -2.49 7.15 1.40
CA ALA A 44 -3.24 7.44 0.18
C ALA A 44 -3.83 6.17 -0.45
N VAL A 45 -3.05 5.09 -0.55
CA VAL A 45 -3.56 3.82 -1.09
C VAL A 45 -4.62 3.20 -0.17
N GLN A 46 -4.46 3.29 1.14
CA GLN A 46 -5.46 2.83 2.11
C GLN A 46 -6.78 3.59 2.00
N GLN A 47 -6.72 4.92 1.86
CA GLN A 47 -7.90 5.76 1.67
C GLN A 47 -8.61 5.45 0.35
N ASN A 48 -7.85 5.30 -0.74
CA ASN A 48 -8.41 4.91 -2.03
C ASN A 48 -9.09 3.54 -1.98
N LEU A 49 -8.50 2.57 -1.26
CA LEU A 49 -9.10 1.25 -1.06
C LEU A 49 -10.40 1.32 -0.23
N ALA A 50 -10.43 2.15 0.81
CA ALA A 50 -11.67 2.37 1.57
C ALA A 50 -12.77 2.97 0.68
N CYS A 51 -12.40 3.91 -0.19
CA CYS A 51 -13.33 4.52 -1.15
C CYS A 51 -13.86 3.50 -2.18
N THR A 52 -13.00 2.67 -2.77
CA THR A 52 -13.43 1.64 -3.73
C THR A 52 -14.33 0.58 -3.09
N VAL A 53 -14.05 0.17 -1.85
CA VAL A 53 -14.93 -0.72 -1.08
C VAL A 53 -16.31 -0.10 -0.85
N GLN A 54 -16.35 1.18 -0.49
CA GLN A 54 -17.62 1.88 -0.30
C GLN A 54 -18.42 2.00 -1.61
N GLN A 55 -17.75 2.32 -2.72
CA GLN A 55 -18.39 2.38 -4.04
C GLN A 55 -18.96 1.01 -4.45
N ALA A 56 -18.20 -0.07 -4.24
CA ALA A 56 -18.65 -1.42 -4.54
C ALA A 56 -19.89 -1.82 -3.73
N ARG A 57 -19.97 -1.38 -2.46
CA ARG A 57 -21.15 -1.59 -1.62
C ARG A 57 -22.39 -0.89 -2.19
N VAL A 58 -22.26 0.38 -2.55
CA VAL A 58 -23.37 1.16 -3.13
C VAL A 58 -23.89 0.51 -4.42
N LEU A 59 -22.99 0.10 -5.32
CA LEU A 59 -23.38 -0.60 -6.55
C LEU A 59 -24.08 -1.94 -6.27
N LYS A 60 -23.70 -2.64 -5.21
CA LYS A 60 -24.36 -3.89 -4.80
C LYS A 60 -25.77 -3.64 -4.29
N GLU A 61 -25.98 -2.59 -3.51
CA GLU A 61 -27.30 -2.17 -3.02
C GLU A 61 -28.20 -1.77 -4.21
N GLN A 62 -27.70 -0.95 -5.13
CA GLN A 62 -28.42 -0.57 -6.36
C GLN A 62 -28.80 -1.77 -7.24
N ALA A 63 -27.89 -2.73 -7.42
CA ALA A 63 -28.19 -3.96 -8.15
C ALA A 63 -29.30 -4.78 -7.47
N GLY A 64 -29.28 -4.87 -6.14
CA GLY A 64 -30.32 -5.55 -5.37
C GLY A 64 -31.69 -4.92 -5.56
N GLU A 65 -31.78 -3.60 -5.44
CA GLU A 65 -33.05 -2.87 -5.66
C GLU A 65 -33.61 -3.07 -7.08
N LEU A 66 -32.74 -3.05 -8.10
CA LEU A 66 -33.17 -3.30 -9.48
C LEU A 66 -33.63 -4.74 -9.70
N GLN A 67 -32.95 -5.72 -9.10
CA GLN A 67 -33.36 -7.12 -9.15
C GLN A 67 -34.71 -7.36 -8.48
N GLU A 68 -34.97 -6.73 -7.34
CA GLU A 68 -36.27 -6.78 -6.65
C GLU A 68 -37.39 -6.18 -7.52
N ARG A 69 -37.14 -5.02 -8.15
CA ARG A 69 -38.10 -4.40 -9.07
C ARG A 69 -38.37 -5.27 -10.30
N GLN A 70 -37.34 -5.92 -10.85
CA GLN A 70 -37.48 -6.82 -11.98
C GLN A 70 -38.29 -8.08 -11.60
N ALA A 71 -38.08 -8.63 -10.41
CA ALA A 71 -38.84 -9.76 -9.89
C ALA A 71 -40.33 -9.39 -9.67
N ALA A 72 -40.59 -8.21 -9.10
CA ALA A 72 -41.96 -7.70 -8.92
C ALA A 72 -42.69 -7.52 -10.26
N LEU A 73 -42.02 -6.95 -11.27
CA LEU A 73 -42.58 -6.81 -12.62
C LEU A 73 -42.85 -8.18 -13.26
N HIS A 74 -41.99 -9.17 -13.03
CA HIS A 74 -42.20 -10.53 -13.53
C HIS A 74 -43.40 -11.22 -12.86
N ALA A 75 -43.60 -11.01 -11.55
CA ALA A 75 -44.78 -11.51 -10.83
C ALA A 75 -46.08 -10.91 -11.37
N LEU A 76 -46.12 -9.59 -11.58
CA LEU A 76 -47.27 -8.89 -12.17
C LEU A 76 -47.67 -9.42 -13.55
N ARG A 77 -46.70 -9.86 -14.37
CA ARG A 77 -47.01 -10.49 -15.68
C ARG A 77 -47.68 -11.86 -15.57
N GLN A 78 -47.43 -12.61 -14.51
CA GLN A 78 -47.98 -13.96 -14.38
C GLN A 78 -49.46 -13.96 -13.97
N GLU A 79 -49.91 -12.92 -13.25
CA GLU A 79 -51.29 -12.76 -12.79
C GLU A 79 -52.29 -12.49 -13.94
N GLU A 80 -51.82 -12.03 -15.10
CA GLU A 80 -52.66 -11.64 -16.23
C GLU A 80 -53.10 -12.81 -17.15
N ASN A 81 -52.65 -14.05 -16.89
CA ASN A 81 -52.96 -15.21 -17.72
C ASN A 81 -54.29 -15.88 -17.32
N GLY A 82 -55.22 -16.05 -18.27
CA GLY A 82 -56.43 -16.88 -18.09
C GLY A 82 -57.76 -16.12 -17.97
N GLN A 83 -57.77 -14.80 -18.10
CA GLN A 83 -59.00 -14.00 -18.06
C GLN A 83 -59.68 -13.92 -19.43
N ARG A 84 -61.02 -13.98 -19.45
CA ARG A 84 -61.83 -13.64 -20.65
C ARG A 84 -61.92 -12.13 -20.74
N LEU A 85 -61.32 -11.55 -21.77
CA LEU A 85 -61.20 -10.10 -21.95
C LEU A 85 -62.09 -9.63 -23.10
N SER A 86 -62.70 -8.45 -22.95
CA SER A 86 -63.29 -7.72 -24.07
C SER A 86 -62.20 -7.21 -25.02
N HIS A 87 -62.58 -6.80 -26.24
CA HIS A 87 -61.61 -6.30 -27.22
C HIS A 87 -60.82 -5.06 -26.72
N SER A 88 -61.49 -4.12 -26.04
CA SER A 88 -60.81 -2.95 -25.46
C SER A 88 -59.86 -3.34 -24.32
N GLN A 89 -60.28 -4.27 -23.47
CA GLN A 89 -59.45 -4.79 -22.38
C GLN A 89 -58.19 -5.51 -22.90
N LEU A 90 -58.32 -6.25 -23.99
CA LEU A 90 -57.20 -6.91 -24.65
C LEU A 90 -56.18 -5.89 -25.17
N LEU A 91 -56.63 -4.81 -25.82
CA LEU A 91 -55.73 -3.76 -26.31
C LEU A 91 -54.98 -3.05 -25.18
N ASP A 92 -55.67 -2.76 -24.07
CA ASP A 92 -55.04 -2.15 -22.90
C ASP A 92 -54.02 -3.07 -22.22
N LEU A 93 -54.32 -4.36 -22.13
CA LEU A 93 -53.38 -5.37 -21.63
C LEU A 93 -52.15 -5.47 -22.53
N LEU A 94 -52.31 -5.52 -23.85
CA LEU A 94 -51.18 -5.54 -24.78
C LEU A 94 -50.30 -4.29 -24.66
N ARG A 95 -50.89 -3.11 -24.46
CA ARG A 95 -50.14 -1.86 -24.19
C ARG A 95 -49.35 -1.94 -22.90
N ARG A 96 -49.96 -2.43 -21.81
CA ARG A 96 -49.27 -2.64 -20.51
C ARG A 96 -48.13 -3.63 -20.64
N GLN A 97 -48.34 -4.75 -21.32
CA GLN A 97 -47.30 -5.74 -21.58
C GLN A 97 -46.13 -5.18 -22.40
N ALA A 98 -46.42 -4.37 -23.43
CA ALA A 98 -45.38 -3.70 -24.21
C ALA A 98 -44.56 -2.73 -23.34
N MET A 99 -45.22 -1.97 -22.46
CA MET A 99 -44.57 -1.10 -21.49
C MET A 99 -43.67 -1.89 -20.53
N PHE A 100 -44.19 -2.98 -19.95
CA PHE A 100 -43.42 -3.86 -19.06
C PHE A 100 -42.23 -4.52 -19.75
N ARG A 101 -42.33 -4.84 -21.05
CA ARG A 101 -41.21 -5.38 -21.84
C ARG A 101 -40.10 -4.35 -22.00
N ARG A 102 -40.46 -3.11 -22.35
CA ARG A 102 -39.49 -2.00 -22.46
C ARG A 102 -38.82 -1.73 -21.12
N GLN A 103 -39.60 -1.65 -20.04
CA GLN A 103 -39.06 -1.38 -18.72
C GLN A 103 -38.12 -2.49 -18.22
N SER A 104 -38.49 -3.76 -18.45
CA SER A 104 -37.60 -4.89 -18.17
C SER A 104 -36.30 -4.85 -18.99
N GLN A 105 -36.34 -4.42 -20.26
CA GLN A 105 -35.14 -4.29 -21.08
C GLN A 105 -34.20 -3.21 -20.55
N VAL A 106 -34.75 -2.05 -20.15
CA VAL A 106 -33.97 -0.96 -19.55
C VAL A 106 -33.26 -1.45 -18.29
N TRP A 107 -33.97 -2.10 -17.37
CA TRP A 107 -33.36 -2.61 -16.13
C TRP A 107 -32.30 -3.69 -16.37
N THR A 108 -32.49 -4.56 -17.38
CA THR A 108 -31.44 -5.53 -17.75
C THR A 108 -30.16 -4.82 -18.19
N LEU A 109 -30.25 -3.78 -19.02
CA LEU A 109 -29.08 -3.00 -19.45
C LEU A 109 -28.41 -2.27 -18.28
N GLU A 110 -29.20 -1.71 -17.35
CA GLU A 110 -28.67 -1.08 -16.13
C GLU A 110 -27.94 -2.09 -15.24
N LEU A 111 -28.50 -3.29 -15.06
CA LEU A 111 -27.84 -4.37 -14.32
C LEU A 111 -26.56 -4.86 -14.99
N GLU A 112 -26.53 -4.96 -16.32
CA GLU A 112 -25.32 -5.29 -17.07
C GLU A 112 -24.24 -4.23 -16.85
N GLN A 113 -24.60 -2.94 -16.92
CA GLN A 113 -23.67 -1.84 -16.67
C GLN A 113 -23.12 -1.87 -15.24
N ILE A 114 -23.99 -2.07 -14.24
CA ILE A 114 -23.58 -2.20 -12.84
C ILE A 114 -22.66 -3.41 -12.66
N SER A 115 -22.95 -4.54 -13.30
CA SER A 115 -22.11 -5.74 -13.23
C SER A 115 -20.70 -5.49 -13.80
N LEU A 116 -20.59 -4.72 -14.88
CA LEU A 116 -19.32 -4.34 -15.48
C LEU A 116 -18.52 -3.41 -14.55
N GLN A 117 -19.19 -2.42 -13.96
CA GLN A 117 -18.58 -1.52 -12.97
C GLN A 117 -18.10 -2.29 -11.73
N GLN A 118 -18.88 -3.26 -11.23
CA GLN A 118 -18.48 -4.10 -10.11
C GLN A 118 -17.23 -4.93 -10.42
N ARG A 119 -17.14 -5.54 -11.61
CA ARG A 119 -15.93 -6.26 -12.04
C ARG A 119 -14.72 -5.35 -12.12
N GLN A 120 -14.90 -4.14 -12.65
CA GLN A 120 -13.82 -3.16 -12.73
C GLN A 120 -13.33 -2.73 -11.34
N LEU A 121 -14.24 -2.40 -10.42
CA LEU A 121 -13.88 -2.06 -9.04
C LEU A 121 -13.21 -3.23 -8.30
N GLN A 122 -13.64 -4.47 -8.54
CA GLN A 122 -12.99 -5.65 -7.98
C GLN A 122 -11.54 -5.78 -8.48
N GLN A 123 -11.32 -5.57 -9.79
CA GLN A 123 -9.98 -5.57 -10.36
C GLN A 123 -9.11 -4.45 -9.77
N ASP A 124 -9.66 -3.24 -9.64
CA ASP A 124 -8.97 -2.10 -9.04
C ASP A 124 -8.64 -2.34 -7.57
N GLN A 125 -9.55 -2.95 -6.82
CA GLN A 125 -9.32 -3.34 -5.43
C GLN A 125 -8.16 -4.33 -5.31
N VAL A 126 -8.12 -5.37 -6.15
CA VAL A 126 -7.01 -6.35 -6.17
C VAL A 126 -5.69 -5.65 -6.49
N ASN A 127 -5.68 -4.78 -7.50
CA ASN A 127 -4.49 -4.01 -7.88
C ASN A 127 -4.01 -3.10 -6.72
N GLN A 128 -4.93 -2.40 -6.05
CA GLN A 128 -4.63 -1.55 -4.90
C GLN A 128 -4.09 -2.35 -3.71
N GLN A 129 -4.63 -3.53 -3.43
CA GLN A 129 -4.13 -4.42 -2.38
C GLN A 129 -2.70 -4.91 -2.67
N GLN A 130 -2.42 -5.29 -3.92
CA GLN A 130 -1.08 -5.67 -4.34
C GLN A 130 -0.10 -4.49 -4.18
N GLN A 131 -0.48 -3.29 -4.64
CA GLN A 131 0.32 -2.08 -4.47
C GLN A 131 0.60 -1.77 -3.00
N LEU A 132 -0.43 -1.85 -2.16
CA LEU A 132 -0.31 -1.63 -0.72
C LEU A 132 0.68 -2.62 -0.09
N SER A 133 0.57 -3.91 -0.42
CA SER A 133 1.50 -4.93 0.09
C SER A 133 2.95 -4.67 -0.33
N ALA A 134 3.17 -4.24 -1.57
CA ALA A 134 4.50 -3.93 -2.08
C ALA A 134 5.09 -2.68 -1.42
N LEU A 135 4.27 -1.65 -1.21
CA LEU A 135 4.67 -0.42 -0.51
C LEU A 135 4.97 -0.71 0.97
N GLN A 136 4.17 -1.52 1.64
CA GLN A 136 4.39 -1.91 3.04
C GLN A 136 5.73 -2.63 3.19
N ARG A 137 6.02 -3.61 2.33
CA ARG A 137 7.32 -4.32 2.35
C ARG A 137 8.51 -3.37 2.16
N ARG A 138 8.37 -2.36 1.28
CA ARG A 138 9.41 -1.33 1.09
C ARG A 138 9.56 -0.44 2.32
N HIS A 139 8.45 0.03 2.87
CA HIS A 139 8.44 0.84 4.08
C HIS A 139 9.09 0.10 5.26
N ASP A 140 8.71 -1.16 5.51
CA ASP A 140 9.31 -2.00 6.56
C ASP A 140 10.81 -2.18 6.37
N LYS A 141 11.27 -2.37 5.12
CA LYS A 141 12.70 -2.46 4.81
C LYS A 141 13.44 -1.18 5.18
N HIS A 142 12.88 -0.03 4.83
CA HIS A 142 13.46 1.28 5.17
C HIS A 142 13.48 1.51 6.69
N GLN A 143 12.39 1.14 7.38
CA GLN A 143 12.27 1.28 8.82
C GLN A 143 13.32 0.42 9.55
N ARG A 144 13.48 -0.85 9.13
CA ARG A 144 14.52 -1.74 9.68
C ARG A 144 15.93 -1.20 9.45
N HIS A 145 16.20 -0.65 8.26
CA HIS A 145 17.51 -0.07 7.96
C HIS A 145 17.82 1.13 8.86
N LEU A 146 16.85 2.01 9.07
CA LEU A 146 16.99 3.15 10.00
C LEU A 146 17.24 2.71 11.44
N GLN A 147 16.50 1.70 11.92
CA GLN A 147 16.72 1.12 13.26
C GLN A 147 18.11 0.49 13.39
N GLN A 148 18.61 -0.16 12.34
CA GLN A 148 19.95 -0.71 12.34
C GLN A 148 21.01 0.40 12.43
N MET A 149 20.86 1.47 11.64
CA MET A 149 21.76 2.61 11.65
C MET A 149 21.75 3.36 12.99
N SER A 150 20.59 3.54 13.62
CA SER A 150 20.51 4.17 14.94
C SER A 150 21.21 3.34 16.01
N ARG A 151 21.00 2.02 16.03
CA ARG A 151 21.70 1.09 16.94
C ARG A 151 23.21 1.10 16.74
N GLN A 152 23.67 1.13 15.49
CA GLN A 152 25.11 1.21 15.18
C GLN A 152 25.71 2.52 15.68
N ARG A 153 25.03 3.65 15.48
CA ARG A 153 25.48 4.94 16.01
C ARG A 153 25.54 4.95 17.52
N GLN A 154 24.50 4.46 18.20
CA GLN A 154 24.48 4.39 19.65
C GLN A 154 25.66 3.60 20.21
N ARG A 155 25.97 2.44 19.61
CA ARG A 155 27.15 1.64 19.99
C ARG A 155 28.47 2.36 19.73
N GLN A 156 28.56 3.16 18.66
CA GLN A 156 29.76 3.96 18.38
C GLN A 156 29.94 5.11 19.37
N CYS A 157 28.86 5.77 19.77
CA CYS A 157 28.92 6.80 20.82
C CYS A 157 29.35 6.19 22.15
N GLN A 158 28.74 5.08 22.57
CA GLN A 158 29.13 4.35 23.79
C GLN A 158 30.61 3.99 23.81
N ARG A 159 31.13 3.42 22.70
CA ARG A 159 32.57 3.09 22.61
C ARG A 159 33.47 4.32 22.76
N ARG A 160 33.08 5.46 22.18
CA ARG A 160 33.85 6.70 22.32
C ARG A 160 33.83 7.23 23.74
N GLU A 161 32.66 7.19 24.39
CA GLU A 161 32.51 7.55 25.80
C GLU A 161 33.37 6.63 26.68
N ASP A 162 33.36 5.32 26.44
CA ASP A 162 34.20 4.35 27.14
C ASP A 162 35.70 4.63 26.92
N ASP A 163 36.12 4.85 25.66
CA ASP A 163 37.51 5.19 25.30
C ASP A 163 37.95 6.50 25.98
N GLU A 164 37.08 7.52 26.02
CA GLU A 164 37.35 8.81 26.68
C GLU A 164 37.49 8.66 28.21
N LEU A 165 36.66 7.82 28.83
CA LEU A 165 36.74 7.52 30.25
C LEU A 165 38.02 6.75 30.60
N ASP A 166 38.41 5.79 29.77
CA ASP A 166 39.66 5.03 29.95
C ASP A 166 40.89 5.91 29.75
N GLU A 167 40.88 6.83 28.77
CA GLU A 167 41.92 7.85 28.62
C GLU A 167 42.02 8.77 29.85
N GLN A 168 40.88 9.20 30.40
CA GLN A 168 40.85 10.05 31.59
C GLN A 168 41.37 9.30 32.82
N ARG A 169 41.00 8.02 32.99
CA ARG A 169 41.53 7.15 34.05
C ARG A 169 43.04 6.94 33.91
N PHE A 170 43.52 6.66 32.71
CA PHE A 170 44.94 6.49 32.44
C PHE A 170 45.73 7.77 32.72
N LYS A 171 45.21 8.93 32.29
CA LYS A 171 45.81 10.24 32.62
C LYS A 171 45.79 10.50 34.12
N ALA A 172 44.68 10.29 34.82
CA ALA A 172 44.61 10.51 36.27
C ALA A 172 45.54 9.59 37.08
N GLY A 173 45.78 8.36 36.63
CA GLY A 173 46.77 7.46 37.23
C GLY A 173 48.21 7.95 37.09
N LEU A 174 48.54 8.62 35.98
CA LEU A 174 49.87 9.20 35.72
C LEU A 174 50.19 10.46 36.53
N TRP A 175 49.21 11.08 37.19
CA TRP A 175 49.41 12.27 38.03
C TRP A 175 49.43 11.95 39.55
N ASN A 176 49.26 10.68 39.93
CA ASN A 176 49.27 10.22 41.32
C ASN A 176 50.55 9.45 41.71
N GLU A 177 51.59 9.47 40.85
CA GLU A 177 52.98 9.08 41.15
C GLU A 177 53.87 10.32 41.21
#